data_AF-A0A7K3H4I1-F1
#
_entry.id   AF-A0A7K3H4I1-F1
#
_cell.length_a   1.000
_cell.length_b   1.000
_cell.length_c   1.000
_cell.angle_alpha   90.00
_cell.angle_beta   90.00
_cell.angle_gamma   90.00
#
_symmetry.space_group_name_H-M   'P 1'
#
loop_
_entity.id
_entity.type
_entity.pdbx_description
1 polymer ?
#
loop_
_entity_poly.entity_id
_entity_poly.type
_entity_poly.pdbx_seq_one_letter_code
_entity_poly.pdbx_strand_id
1 'polypeptide(L)'
;MRPRGKERESARTAGSASAPPGKRATKVRNRLVVSVAVVAAAVAGAGAPAVIAASSDLNDSQRLVTLSELNAQAVVLAHSLADERDTMTRFVAAGRAAGSGSATGISEKRRASVDRRLEEIRENAPGALDRRLAELPDIRQSALTGSGPASETFARYTQLVQALHGVSADLARRI
;
A
#
# COMPACT_ATOMS: atom_id res chain seq x y z
N MET A 1 -9.69 90.98 32.72
CA MET A 1 -10.99 91.54 33.15
C MET A 1 -11.96 90.38 33.40
N ARG A 2 -12.30 90.12 34.66
CA ARG A 2 -13.39 89.22 35.10
C ARG A 2 -14.46 90.11 35.72
N PRO A 3 -15.73 89.75 35.58
CA PRO A 3 -16.59 89.73 36.75
C PRO A 3 -17.34 88.40 36.91
N ARG A 4 -17.94 88.25 38.09
CA ARG A 4 -18.42 87.04 38.75
C ARG A 4 -19.91 87.23 39.11
N GLY A 5 -20.67 86.13 39.17
CA GLY A 5 -21.90 85.98 39.99
C GLY A 5 -23.22 86.03 39.20
N LYS A 6 -24.27 85.26 39.52
CA LYS A 6 -24.57 84.38 40.68
C LYS A 6 -25.60 83.30 40.31
N GLU A 7 -25.60 82.25 41.13
CA GLU A 7 -26.51 81.10 41.21
C GLU A 7 -27.95 81.44 41.68
N ARG A 8 -28.88 80.52 41.38
CA ARG A 8 -30.00 79.97 42.22
C ARG A 8 -30.83 79.03 41.32
N GLU A 9 -30.80 77.71 41.48
CA GLU A 9 -31.43 76.83 42.50
C GLU A 9 -32.92 76.52 42.26
N SER A 10 -33.20 75.26 41.88
CA SER A 10 -34.39 74.40 42.13
C SER A 10 -34.67 73.53 40.91
N ALA A 11 -35.23 72.33 40.95
CA ALA A 11 -35.40 71.28 41.94
C ALA A 11 -36.12 70.16 41.17
N ARG A 12 -35.66 68.91 41.33
CA ARG A 12 -36.35 67.63 41.07
C ARG A 12 -36.93 67.37 39.67
N THR A 13 -36.46 66.27 39.06
CA THR A 13 -37.35 65.11 38.91
C THR A 13 -36.55 63.81 38.91
N ALA A 14 -36.98 62.89 39.76
CA ALA A 14 -36.51 61.52 39.78
C ALA A 14 -36.87 60.81 38.47
N GLY A 15 -35.98 59.92 38.03
CA GLY A 15 -36.19 59.05 36.88
C GLY A 15 -35.28 57.83 36.97
N SER A 16 -35.45 57.02 38.02
CA SER A 16 -34.91 55.67 38.04
C SER A 16 -35.58 54.84 36.94
N ALA A 17 -34.77 54.26 36.06
CA ALA A 17 -35.13 53.01 35.40
C ALA A 17 -33.87 52.15 35.30
N SER A 18 -33.60 51.42 36.39
CA SER A 18 -32.76 50.22 36.37
C SER A 18 -33.35 49.25 35.34
N ALA A 19 -32.62 48.99 34.26
CA ALA A 19 -33.01 48.02 33.25
C ALA A 19 -32.94 46.60 33.86
N PRO A 20 -33.91 45.71 33.57
CA PRO A 20 -33.99 44.42 34.24
C PRO A 20 -32.81 43.51 33.84
N PRO A 21 -32.09 42.89 34.77
CA PRO A 21 -31.10 41.87 34.45
C PRO A 21 -31.85 40.54 34.29
N GLY A 22 -32.23 40.17 33.07
CA GLY A 22 -32.92 38.89 32.90
C GLY A 22 -33.02 38.30 31.51
N LYS A 23 -32.76 39.07 30.44
CA LYS A 23 -32.96 38.56 29.07
C LYS A 23 -31.71 38.65 28.18
N ARG A 24 -30.63 39.28 28.66
CA ARG A 24 -29.40 39.47 27.88
C ARG A 24 -28.53 38.21 27.89
N ALA A 25 -28.27 37.61 29.06
CA ALA A 25 -27.37 36.46 29.20
C ALA A 25 -27.79 35.23 28.36
N THR A 26 -29.08 34.95 28.27
CA THR A 26 -29.62 33.84 27.45
C THR A 26 -29.37 34.05 25.96
N LYS A 27 -29.48 35.31 25.51
CA LYS A 27 -29.23 35.70 24.12
C LYS A 27 -27.73 35.65 23.78
N VAL A 28 -26.86 35.96 24.75
CA VAL A 28 -25.40 35.83 24.59
C VAL A 28 -24.97 34.36 24.56
N ARG A 29 -25.50 33.51 25.45
CA ARG A 29 -25.23 32.06 25.43
C ARG A 29 -25.67 31.39 24.13
N ASN A 30 -26.89 31.69 23.65
CA ASN A 30 -27.35 31.15 22.37
C ASN A 30 -26.48 31.61 21.20
N ARG A 31 -26.04 32.87 21.21
CA ARG A 31 -25.10 33.39 20.20
C ARG A 31 -23.75 32.70 20.25
N LEU A 32 -23.18 32.47 21.44
CA LEU A 32 -21.92 31.74 21.59
C LEU A 32 -22.02 30.31 21.06
N VAL A 33 -23.08 29.58 21.42
CA VAL A 33 -23.29 28.21 20.94
C VAL A 33 -23.46 28.17 19.42
N VAL A 34 -24.23 29.08 18.84
CA VAL A 34 -24.38 29.20 17.37
C VAL A 34 -23.05 29.54 16.71
N SER A 35 -22.26 30.45 17.30
CA SER A 35 -20.95 30.84 16.75
C SER A 35 -19.98 29.66 16.75
N VAL A 36 -19.90 28.92 17.86
CA VAL A 36 -19.03 27.75 18.01
C VAL A 36 -19.47 26.63 17.07
N ALA A 37 -20.78 26.40 16.94
CA ALA A 37 -21.31 25.40 16.01
C ALA A 37 -20.97 25.74 14.55
N VAL A 38 -21.06 27.01 14.15
CA VAL A 38 -20.67 27.46 12.80
C VAL A 38 -19.17 27.30 12.56
N VAL A 39 -18.34 27.66 13.54
CA VAL A 39 -16.88 27.47 13.44
C VAL A 39 -16.53 25.97 13.37
N ALA A 40 -17.15 25.13 14.20
CA ALA A 40 -16.93 23.68 14.16
C ALA A 40 -17.39 23.07 12.82
N ALA A 41 -18.53 23.51 12.28
CA ALA A 41 -19.00 23.09 10.97
C ALA A 41 -18.08 23.55 9.83
N ALA A 42 -17.55 24.78 9.90
CA ALA A 42 -16.59 25.30 8.93
C ALA A 42 -15.25 24.55 8.99
N VAL A 43 -14.74 24.24 10.19
CA VAL A 43 -13.53 23.43 10.38
C VAL A 43 -13.73 22.00 9.89
N ALA A 44 -14.88 21.38 10.20
CA ALA A 44 -15.21 20.06 9.69
C ALA A 44 -15.36 20.04 8.15
N GLY A 45 -15.99 21.06 7.58
CA GLY A 45 -16.13 21.22 6.12
C GLY A 45 -14.80 21.49 5.42
N ALA A 46 -13.90 22.25 6.03
CA ALA A 46 -12.56 22.51 5.51
C ALA A 46 -11.58 21.34 5.71
N GLY A 47 -11.78 20.56 6.78
CA GLY A 47 -10.94 19.40 7.13
C GLY A 47 -11.35 18.11 6.42
N ALA A 48 -12.62 17.94 6.05
CA ALA A 48 -13.10 16.73 5.39
C ALA A 48 -12.36 16.42 4.07
N PRO A 49 -12.11 17.37 3.15
CA PRO A 49 -11.31 17.10 1.95
C PRO A 49 -9.87 16.72 2.28
N ALA A 50 -9.26 17.37 3.29
CA ALA A 50 -7.89 17.08 3.70
C ALA A 50 -7.74 15.70 4.34
N VAL A 51 -8.71 15.26 5.14
CA VAL A 51 -8.75 13.91 5.72
C VAL A 51 -9.02 12.85 4.66
N ILE A 52 -9.90 13.13 3.68
CA ILE A 52 -10.15 12.23 2.54
C ILE A 52 -8.88 12.09 1.68
N ALA A 53 -8.22 13.21 1.35
CA ALA A 53 -6.97 13.22 0.59
C ALA A 53 -5.84 12.51 1.34
N ALA A 54 -5.70 12.74 2.64
CA ALA A 54 -4.71 12.04 3.46
C ALA A 54 -4.99 10.53 3.54
N SER A 55 -6.26 10.12 3.53
CA SER A 55 -6.66 8.72 3.53
C SER A 55 -6.39 8.05 2.18
N SER A 56 -6.63 8.75 1.06
CA SER A 56 -6.27 8.25 -0.27
C SER A 56 -4.76 8.13 -0.45
N ASP A 57 -3.98 9.13 -0.01
CA ASP A 57 -2.52 9.10 -0.09
C ASP A 57 -1.92 7.95 0.72
N LEU A 58 -2.49 7.66 1.90
CA LEU A 58 -2.08 6.52 2.74
C LEU A 58 -2.41 5.18 2.06
N ASN A 59 -3.61 5.03 1.49
CA ASN A 59 -4.01 3.82 0.78
C ASN A 59 -3.17 3.60 -0.49
N ASP A 60 -2.86 4.67 -1.22
CA ASP A 60 -1.99 4.61 -2.40
C ASP A 60 -0.54 4.30 -2.01
N SER A 61 -0.04 4.85 -0.90
CA SER A 61 1.28 4.51 -0.37
C SER A 61 1.38 3.03 0.01
N GLN A 62 0.36 2.48 0.69
CA GLN A 62 0.29 1.06 1.04
C GLN A 62 0.26 0.18 -0.22
N ARG A 63 -0.56 0.56 -1.21
CA ARG A 63 -0.65 -0.14 -2.50
C ARG A 63 0.68 -0.13 -3.25
N LEU A 64 1.40 1.00 -3.27
CA LEU A 64 2.71 1.10 -3.90
C LEU A 64 3.76 0.25 -3.19
N VAL A 65 3.73 0.19 -1.86
CA VAL A 65 4.62 -0.69 -1.08
C VAL A 65 4.36 -2.15 -1.43
N THR A 66 3.11 -2.62 -1.38
CA THR A 66 2.76 -4.01 -1.75
C THR A 66 3.18 -4.34 -3.18
N LEU A 67 2.98 -3.42 -4.13
CA LEU A 67 3.41 -3.61 -5.52
C LEU A 67 4.94 -3.66 -5.65
N SER A 68 5.66 -2.84 -4.89
CA SER A 68 7.12 -2.81 -4.88
C SER A 68 7.71 -4.07 -4.25
N GLU A 69 7.11 -4.57 -3.17
CA GLU A 69 7.48 -5.83 -2.52
C GLU A 69 7.24 -7.02 -3.46
N LEU A 70 6.07 -7.11 -4.10
CA LEU A 70 5.78 -8.14 -5.09
C LEU A 70 6.78 -8.10 -6.24
N ASN A 71 7.11 -6.91 -6.75
CA ASN A 71 8.09 -6.74 -7.82
C ASN A 71 9.49 -7.20 -7.40
N ALA A 72 9.94 -6.80 -6.21
CA ALA A 72 11.25 -7.20 -5.68
C ALA A 72 11.32 -8.72 -5.48
N GLN A 73 10.28 -9.32 -4.90
CA GLN A 73 10.18 -10.76 -4.76
C GLN A 73 10.20 -11.46 -6.12
N ALA A 74 9.43 -10.96 -7.10
CA ALA A 74 9.33 -11.55 -8.44
C ALA A 74 10.69 -11.56 -9.16
N VAL A 75 11.46 -10.48 -9.07
CA VAL A 75 12.82 -10.41 -9.64
C VAL A 75 13.75 -11.42 -8.98
N VAL A 76 13.72 -11.53 -7.65
CA VAL A 76 14.56 -12.50 -6.93
C VAL A 76 14.19 -13.95 -7.26
N LEU A 77 12.88 -14.25 -7.35
CA LEU A 77 12.42 -15.57 -7.77
C LEU A 77 12.80 -15.86 -9.22
N ALA A 78 12.69 -14.87 -10.12
CA ALA A 78 13.06 -15.02 -11.52
C ALA A 78 14.55 -15.39 -11.69
N HIS A 79 15.45 -14.74 -10.94
CA HIS A 79 16.87 -15.07 -10.95
C HIS A 79 17.13 -16.47 -10.38
N SER A 80 16.45 -16.82 -9.29
CA SER A 80 16.56 -18.16 -8.69
C SER A 80 16.07 -19.26 -9.64
N LEU A 81 15.00 -19.00 -10.41
CA LEU A 81 14.48 -19.91 -11.43
C LEU A 81 15.37 -19.97 -12.68
N ALA A 82 16.05 -18.88 -13.04
CA ALA A 82 17.03 -18.88 -14.12
C ALA A 82 18.27 -19.73 -13.77
N ASP A 83 18.78 -19.59 -12.55
CA ASP A 83 19.85 -20.45 -12.02
C ASP A 83 19.45 -21.94 -12.03
N GLU A 84 18.22 -22.20 -11.62
CA GLU A 84 17.63 -23.54 -11.59
C GLU A 84 17.47 -24.11 -13.00
N ARG A 85 16.97 -23.31 -13.95
CA ARG A 85 16.90 -23.65 -15.38
C ARG A 85 18.25 -24.08 -15.90
N ASP A 86 19.29 -23.30 -15.66
CA ASP A 86 20.61 -23.55 -16.22
C ASP A 86 21.20 -24.84 -15.62
N THR A 87 20.97 -25.08 -14.33
CA THR A 87 21.36 -26.33 -13.65
C THR A 87 20.63 -27.54 -14.22
N MET A 88 19.29 -27.48 -14.32
CA MET A 88 18.48 -28.60 -14.79
C MET A 88 18.66 -28.86 -16.29
N THR A 89 18.86 -27.82 -17.10
CA THR A 89 19.15 -27.94 -18.53
C THR A 89 20.49 -28.67 -18.73
N ARG A 90 21.52 -28.32 -17.96
CA ARG A 90 22.81 -29.03 -17.98
C ARG A 90 22.66 -30.49 -17.53
N PHE A 91 21.89 -30.74 -16.47
CA PHE A 91 21.61 -32.09 -15.99
C PHE A 91 20.95 -32.97 -17.06
N VAL A 92 19.94 -32.43 -17.75
CA VAL A 92 19.25 -33.13 -18.85
C VAL A 92 20.19 -33.33 -20.05
N ALA A 93 20.97 -32.32 -20.42
CA ALA A 93 21.94 -32.41 -21.52
C ALA A 93 23.05 -33.45 -21.24
N ALA A 94 23.42 -33.65 -19.98
CA ALA A 94 24.35 -34.70 -19.55
C ALA A 94 23.71 -36.11 -19.49
N GLY A 95 22.49 -36.27 -20.00
CA GLY A 95 21.81 -37.56 -20.07
C GLY A 95 21.23 -38.05 -18.73
N ARG A 96 21.07 -37.17 -17.74
CA ARG A 96 20.47 -37.46 -16.42
C ARG A 96 21.21 -38.52 -15.58
N ALA A 97 22.34 -39.04 -16.06
CA ALA A 97 23.08 -40.14 -15.44
C ALA A 97 24.12 -39.70 -14.39
N ALA A 98 24.28 -38.40 -14.12
CA ALA A 98 25.28 -37.86 -13.17
C ALA A 98 25.00 -38.20 -11.67
N GLY A 99 24.21 -39.24 -11.37
CA GLY A 99 23.59 -39.48 -10.06
C GLY A 99 24.14 -40.65 -9.22
N SER A 100 25.35 -41.17 -9.46
CA SER A 100 25.92 -42.24 -8.62
C SER A 100 26.66 -41.74 -7.36
N GLY A 101 26.70 -40.43 -7.09
CA GLY A 101 27.39 -39.94 -5.89
C GLY A 101 27.46 -38.44 -5.66
N SER A 102 27.05 -37.58 -6.61
CA SER A 102 27.00 -36.14 -6.39
C SER A 102 25.92 -35.47 -7.25
N ALA A 103 24.93 -34.90 -6.57
CA ALA A 103 23.92 -33.95 -7.06
C ALA A 103 23.02 -34.38 -8.23
N THR A 104 21.84 -34.90 -7.89
CA THR A 104 20.63 -34.94 -8.72
C THR A 104 20.15 -33.51 -9.07
N GLY A 105 20.87 -32.82 -9.96
CA GLY A 105 20.56 -31.43 -10.31
C GLY A 105 20.76 -30.47 -9.13
N ILE A 106 19.73 -29.72 -8.75
CA ILE A 106 19.78 -28.66 -7.71
C ILE A 106 19.77 -29.27 -6.30
N SER A 107 20.58 -28.72 -5.39
CA SER A 107 20.58 -29.13 -3.98
C SER A 107 19.25 -28.91 -3.27
N GLU A 108 18.90 -29.82 -2.35
CA GLU A 108 17.68 -29.76 -1.52
C GLU A 108 17.48 -28.39 -0.87
N LYS A 109 18.54 -27.82 -0.30
CA LYS A 109 18.52 -26.51 0.36
C LYS A 109 18.16 -25.37 -0.60
N ARG A 110 18.69 -25.41 -1.82
CA ARG A 110 18.37 -24.40 -2.85
C ARG A 110 16.94 -24.56 -3.32
N ARG A 111 16.47 -25.80 -3.53
CA ARG A 111 15.07 -26.10 -3.88
C ARG A 111 14.09 -25.59 -2.81
N ALA A 112 14.32 -25.92 -1.54
CA ALA A 112 13.50 -25.45 -0.43
C ALA A 112 13.47 -23.91 -0.29
N SER A 113 14.59 -23.24 -0.63
CA SER A 113 14.63 -21.78 -0.63
C SER A 113 13.79 -21.18 -1.77
N VAL A 114 13.79 -21.81 -2.95
CA VAL A 114 12.90 -21.43 -4.06
C VAL A 114 11.45 -21.66 -3.69
N ASP A 115 11.13 -22.80 -3.06
CA ASP A 115 9.75 -23.16 -2.70
C ASP A 115 9.15 -22.21 -1.67
N ARG A 116 9.96 -21.78 -0.69
CA ARG A 116 9.54 -20.75 0.27
C ARG A 116 9.21 -19.43 -0.44
N ARG A 117 10.09 -18.96 -1.32
CA ARG A 117 9.88 -17.71 -2.08
C ARG A 117 8.71 -17.80 -3.03
N LEU A 118 8.50 -18.98 -3.60
CA LEU A 118 7.34 -19.27 -4.44
C LEU A 118 6.06 -19.09 -3.62
N GLU A 119 5.97 -19.70 -2.44
CA GLU A 119 4.78 -19.57 -1.59
C GLU A 119 4.54 -18.11 -1.16
N GLU A 120 5.59 -17.39 -0.75
CA GLU A 120 5.51 -15.96 -0.41
C GLU A 120 4.92 -15.10 -1.54
N ILE A 121 5.34 -15.34 -2.80
CA ILE A 121 4.79 -14.62 -3.95
C ILE A 121 3.33 -14.99 -4.21
N ARG A 122 2.97 -16.26 -4.06
CA ARG A 122 1.65 -16.77 -4.41
C ARG A 122 0.53 -16.15 -3.57
N GLU A 123 0.82 -15.73 -2.34
CA GLU A 123 -0.12 -14.99 -1.49
C GLU A 123 -0.65 -13.71 -2.14
N ASN A 124 0.18 -13.04 -2.95
CA ASN A 124 -0.12 -11.73 -3.55
C ASN A 124 -0.06 -11.74 -5.09
N ALA A 125 0.14 -12.91 -5.69
CA ALA A 125 0.29 -13.06 -7.13
C ALA A 125 -1.05 -12.89 -7.87
N PRO A 126 -1.07 -12.18 -9.01
CA PRO A 126 -2.21 -12.22 -9.93
C PRO A 126 -2.50 -13.66 -10.38
N GLY A 127 -3.77 -14.04 -10.53
CA GLY A 127 -4.16 -15.44 -10.82
C GLY A 127 -3.60 -16.04 -12.13
N ALA A 128 -3.11 -15.22 -13.07
CA ALA A 128 -2.37 -15.73 -14.23
C ALA A 128 -0.93 -16.13 -13.87
N LEU A 129 -0.27 -15.37 -12.99
CA LEU A 129 1.06 -15.69 -12.47
C LEU A 129 1.00 -16.89 -11.54
N ASP A 130 0.04 -16.94 -10.61
CA ASP A 130 -0.12 -18.07 -9.68
C ASP A 130 -0.27 -19.40 -10.43
N ARG A 131 -1.19 -19.46 -11.43
CA ARG A 131 -1.36 -20.63 -12.28
C ARG A 131 -0.10 -21.05 -13.02
N ARG A 132 0.68 -20.08 -13.52
CA ARG A 132 1.93 -20.35 -14.22
C ARG A 132 2.98 -20.92 -13.26
N LEU A 133 3.12 -20.31 -12.09
CA LEU A 133 4.08 -20.76 -11.08
C LEU A 133 3.71 -22.14 -10.50
N ALA A 134 2.43 -22.51 -10.48
CA ALA A 134 1.96 -23.84 -10.11
C ALA A 134 2.46 -24.96 -11.05
N GLU A 135 2.97 -24.63 -12.25
CA GLU A 135 3.57 -25.60 -13.16
C GLU A 135 5.00 -26.02 -12.74
N LEU A 136 5.64 -25.31 -11.80
CA LEU A 136 7.05 -25.54 -11.43
C LEU A 136 7.35 -26.97 -10.93
N PRO A 137 6.54 -27.58 -10.05
CA PRO A 137 6.78 -28.95 -9.59
C PRO A 137 6.78 -29.97 -10.76
N ASP A 138 5.86 -29.81 -11.71
CA ASP A 138 5.76 -30.67 -12.88
C ASP A 138 6.96 -30.50 -13.82
N ILE A 139 7.44 -29.27 -14.00
CA ILE A 139 8.64 -28.98 -14.80
C ILE A 139 9.86 -29.67 -14.18
N ARG A 140 10.04 -29.58 -12.86
CA ARG A 140 11.12 -30.25 -12.13
C ARG A 140 11.05 -31.76 -12.28
N GLN A 141 9.88 -32.34 -12.10
CA GLN A 141 9.68 -33.77 -12.23
C GLN A 141 9.98 -34.24 -13.65
N SER A 142 9.48 -33.52 -14.66
CA SER A 142 9.74 -33.81 -16.08
C SER A 142 11.23 -33.71 -16.42
N ALA A 143 11.97 -32.77 -15.82
CA ALA A 143 13.41 -32.66 -16.01
C ALA A 143 14.17 -33.86 -15.40
N LEU A 144 13.72 -34.37 -14.25
CA LEU A 144 14.33 -35.50 -13.55
C LEU A 144 14.04 -36.85 -14.23
N THR A 145 12.80 -37.10 -14.62
CA THR A 145 12.34 -38.44 -15.06
C THR A 145 11.89 -38.49 -16.52
N GLY A 146 11.72 -37.35 -17.17
CA GLY A 146 11.22 -37.28 -18.54
C GLY A 146 12.25 -37.73 -19.57
N SER A 147 11.76 -37.96 -20.80
CA SER A 147 12.60 -38.34 -21.95
C SER A 147 12.90 -37.15 -22.89
N GLY A 148 12.26 -36.00 -22.67
CA GLY A 148 12.39 -34.81 -23.51
C GLY A 148 13.82 -34.22 -23.54
N PRO A 149 14.17 -33.47 -24.60
CA PRO A 149 15.48 -32.85 -24.76
C PRO A 149 15.70 -31.68 -23.79
N ALA A 150 16.96 -31.30 -23.59
CA ALA A 150 17.33 -30.19 -22.69
C ALA A 150 16.71 -28.84 -23.10
N SER A 151 16.49 -28.63 -24.40
CA SER A 151 15.84 -27.43 -24.93
C SER A 151 14.40 -27.26 -24.44
N GLU A 152 13.67 -28.37 -24.25
CA GLU A 152 12.31 -28.34 -23.73
C GLU A 152 12.31 -27.89 -22.27
N THR A 153 13.19 -28.46 -21.44
CA THR A 153 13.38 -28.03 -20.04
C THR A 153 13.72 -26.54 -19.96
N PHE A 154 14.68 -26.08 -20.77
CA PHE A 154 15.06 -24.67 -20.84
C PHE A 154 13.86 -23.78 -21.19
N ALA A 155 13.07 -24.16 -22.19
CA ALA A 155 11.92 -23.40 -22.64
C ALA A 155 10.84 -23.29 -21.55
N ARG A 156 10.51 -24.40 -20.88
CA ARG A 156 9.48 -24.41 -19.84
C ARG A 156 9.85 -23.54 -18.63
N TYR A 157 11.11 -23.59 -18.17
CA TYR A 157 11.56 -22.67 -17.12
C TYR A 157 11.60 -21.21 -17.60
N THR A 158 12.04 -20.97 -18.84
CA THR A 158 12.10 -19.61 -19.40
C THR A 158 10.72 -18.96 -19.43
N GLN A 159 9.67 -19.74 -19.68
CA GLN A 159 8.30 -19.26 -19.60
C GLN A 159 7.89 -18.80 -18.18
N LEU A 160 8.35 -19.47 -17.12
CA LEU A 160 8.12 -19.02 -15.74
C LEU A 160 8.86 -17.71 -15.45
N VAL A 161 10.13 -17.63 -15.85
CA VAL A 161 10.98 -16.43 -15.68
C VAL A 161 10.35 -15.23 -16.41
N GLN A 162 9.88 -15.44 -17.64
CA GLN A 162 9.18 -14.40 -18.41
C GLN A 162 7.86 -13.96 -17.76
N ALA A 163 7.10 -14.89 -17.19
CA ALA A 163 5.87 -14.54 -16.46
C ALA A 163 6.16 -13.64 -15.25
N LEU A 164 7.23 -13.93 -14.50
CA LEU A 164 7.68 -13.10 -13.37
C LEU A 164 8.12 -11.71 -13.82
N HIS A 165 8.91 -11.60 -14.89
CA HIS A 165 9.29 -10.31 -15.46
C HIS A 165 8.09 -9.53 -16.03
N GLY A 166 7.08 -10.23 -16.55
CA GLY A 166 5.84 -9.63 -17.05
C GLY A 166 5.08 -8.85 -15.98
N VAL A 167 5.13 -9.29 -14.72
CA VAL A 167 4.52 -8.58 -13.58
C VAL A 167 5.19 -7.21 -13.38
N SER A 168 6.52 -7.15 -13.49
CA SER A 168 7.29 -5.89 -13.41
C SER A 168 6.90 -4.91 -14.53
N ALA A 169 6.71 -5.42 -15.75
CA ALA A 169 6.30 -4.61 -16.90
C ALA A 169 4.85 -4.13 -16.82
N ASP A 170 3.95 -4.95 -16.26
CA ASP A 170 2.56 -4.56 -15.99
C ASP A 170 2.47 -3.49 -14.92
N LEU A 171 3.31 -3.57 -13.88
CA LEU A 171 3.41 -2.55 -12.85
C LEU A 171 3.91 -1.23 -13.42
N ALA A 172 5.00 -1.24 -14.20
CA ALA A 172 5.57 -0.04 -14.82
C ALA A 172 4.61 0.70 -15.77
N ARG A 173 3.57 0.03 -16.28
CA ARG A 173 2.52 0.64 -17.10
C ARG A 173 1.36 1.26 -16.30
N ARG A 174 1.26 0.97 -15.00
CA ARG A 174 0.15 1.40 -14.12
C ARG A 174 0.51 2.55 -13.18
N ILE A 175 1.79 2.90 -13.11
CA ILE A 175 2.34 4.11 -12.47
C ILE A 175 2.65 5.16 -13.53
#